data_AF-A0A285NYA6-F1
#
_entry.id   AF-A0A285NYA6-F1
#
_cell.length_a   1.000
_cell.length_b   1.000
_cell.length_c   1.000
_cell.angle_alpha   90.00
_cell.angle_beta   90.00
_cell.angle_gamma   90.00
#
_symmetry.space_group_name_H-M   'P 1'
#
loop_
_entity.id
_entity.type
_entity.pdbx_description
1 polymer ?
#
loop_
_entity_poly.entity_id
_entity_poly.type
_entity_poly.pdbx_seq_one_letter_code
_entity_poly.pdbx_strand_id
1 'polypeptide(L)'
;MYPGRKGMPNMKIQDYEKALMFTIWGQWDDLLVLMVRTNDDLLSKRIEIFLHAFHYPSKQHAVVSSHEELIQYIDHALGHTSLYALDV
;
A
#
# COMPACT_ATOMS: atom_id res chain seq x y z
N MET A 1 -29.75 5.45 -7.99
CA MET A 1 -29.89 4.42 -6.93
C MET A 1 -29.12 3.20 -7.40
N TYR A 2 -27.87 3.03 -6.96
CA TYR A 2 -27.02 1.92 -7.41
C TYR A 2 -27.21 0.71 -6.48
N PRO A 3 -27.55 -0.47 -6.99
CA PRO A 3 -27.81 -1.63 -6.16
C PRO A 3 -26.51 -2.33 -5.75
N GLY A 4 -26.41 -2.65 -4.46
CA GLY A 4 -25.78 -3.86 -3.92
C GLY A 4 -24.34 -4.18 -4.28
N ARG A 5 -23.38 -3.63 -3.52
CA ARG A 5 -22.04 -4.25 -3.38
C ARG A 5 -22.14 -5.46 -2.45
N LYS A 6 -22.54 -6.59 -3.03
CA LYS A 6 -22.44 -7.92 -2.45
C LYS A 6 -20.95 -8.28 -2.34
N GLY A 7 -20.39 -8.19 -1.13
CA GLY A 7 -19.07 -8.74 -0.71
C GLY A 7 -17.85 -8.30 -1.55
N MET A 8 -16.99 -7.44 -1.01
CA MET A 8 -15.70 -7.08 -1.65
C MET A 8 -14.51 -7.72 -0.91
N PRO A 9 -14.19 -9.00 -1.14
CA PRO A 9 -12.86 -9.54 -0.83
C PRO A 9 -11.77 -8.93 -1.74
N ASN A 10 -12.15 -8.24 -2.83
CA ASN A 10 -11.23 -7.61 -3.80
C ASN A 10 -10.70 -6.22 -3.44
N MET A 11 -11.20 -5.58 -2.37
CA MET A 11 -10.86 -4.18 -2.09
C MET A 11 -9.40 -4.00 -1.62
N LYS A 12 -8.89 -4.96 -0.84
CA LYS A 12 -7.51 -4.92 -0.31
C LYS A 12 -6.46 -5.10 -1.40
N ILE A 13 -6.69 -6.03 -2.33
CA ILE A 13 -5.79 -6.30 -3.46
C ILE A 13 -5.57 -5.03 -4.28
N GLN A 14 -6.66 -4.33 -4.59
CA GLN A 14 -6.61 -3.12 -5.39
C GLN A 14 -5.83 -1.99 -4.69
N ASP A 15 -5.88 -1.91 -3.36
CA ASP A 15 -5.10 -0.93 -2.60
C ASP A 15 -3.60 -1.25 -2.63
N TYR A 16 -3.22 -2.53 -2.50
CA TYR A 16 -1.82 -2.96 -2.60
C TYR A 16 -1.25 -2.78 -4.01
N GLU A 17 -2.00 -3.11 -5.06
CA GLU A 17 -1.59 -2.88 -6.46
C GLU A 17 -1.38 -1.38 -6.74
N LYS A 18 -2.30 -0.53 -6.28
CA LYS A 18 -2.16 0.93 -6.40
C LYS A 18 -0.95 1.44 -5.62
N ALA A 19 -0.76 0.99 -4.38
CA ALA A 19 0.37 1.38 -3.55
C ALA A 19 1.70 1.05 -4.24
N LEU A 20 1.80 -0.15 -4.85
CA LEU A 20 3.00 -0.56 -5.60
C LEU A 20 3.24 0.35 -6.81
N MET A 21 2.21 0.60 -7.62
CA MET A 21 2.31 1.45 -8.81
C MET A 21 2.71 2.88 -8.47
N PHE A 22 2.07 3.49 -7.46
CA PHE A 22 2.42 4.83 -7.01
C PHE A 22 3.84 4.92 -6.47
N THR A 23 4.31 3.87 -5.79
CA THR A 23 5.67 3.80 -5.27
C THR A 23 6.70 3.72 -6.39
N ILE A 24 6.47 2.88 -7.42
CA ILE A 24 7.39 2.73 -8.56
C ILE A 24 7.44 4.00 -9.41
N TRP A 25 6.31 4.66 -9.62
CA TRP A 25 6.24 5.90 -10.42
C TRP A 25 6.58 7.17 -9.63
N GLY A 26 6.78 7.07 -8.31
CA GLY A 26 7.07 8.21 -7.45
C GLY A 26 5.89 9.18 -7.28
N GLN A 27 4.65 8.68 -7.37
CA GLN A 27 3.42 9.46 -7.19
C GLN A 27 3.07 9.57 -5.70
N TRP A 28 3.85 10.36 -4.95
CA TRP A 28 3.74 10.44 -3.49
C TRP A 28 2.43 11.08 -3.00
N ASP A 29 1.87 12.03 -3.75
CA ASP A 29 0.58 12.65 -3.42
C ASP A 29 -0.58 11.65 -3.54
N ASP A 30 -0.59 10.82 -4.59
CA ASP A 30 -1.57 9.76 -4.76
C ASP A 30 -1.42 8.65 -3.70
N LEU A 31 -0.17 8.37 -3.30
CA LEU A 31 0.16 7.46 -2.22
C LEU A 31 -0.35 7.98 -0.86
N LEU A 32 -0.24 9.29 -0.59
CA LEU A 32 -0.81 9.94 0.59
C LEU A 32 -2.34 9.84 0.59
N VAL A 33 -2.99 10.10 -0.55
CA VAL A 33 -4.44 9.96 -0.69
C VAL A 33 -4.89 8.51 -0.45
N LEU A 34 -4.13 7.54 -0.96
CA LEU A 34 -4.38 6.12 -0.73
C LEU A 34 -4.27 5.75 0.76
N MET A 35 -3.27 6.27 1.46
CA MET A 35 -3.05 6.05 2.89
C MET A 35 -4.22 6.52 3.77
N VAL A 36 -4.86 7.64 3.42
CA VAL A 36 -6.04 8.15 4.13
C VAL A 36 -7.32 7.37 3.80
N ARG A 37 -7.36 6.68 2.66
CA ARG A 37 -8.56 6.01 2.13
C ARG A 37 -8.60 4.50 2.37
N THR A 38 -7.45 3.87 2.52
CA THR A 38 -7.39 2.43 2.76
C THR A 38 -7.91 2.09 4.16
N ASN A 39 -8.60 0.95 4.29
CA ASN A 39 -9.05 0.43 5.58
C ASN A 39 -7.98 -0.47 6.25
N ASP A 40 -6.79 -0.56 5.66
CA ASP A 40 -5.68 -1.33 6.22
C ASP A 40 -4.74 -0.41 7.01
N ASP A 41 -4.88 -0.46 8.35
CA ASP A 41 -4.08 0.34 9.27
C ASP A 41 -2.56 0.07 9.13
N LEU A 42 -2.17 -1.15 8.74
CA LEU A 42 -0.77 -1.51 8.61
C LEU A 42 -0.17 -0.97 7.31
N LEU A 43 -0.91 -1.05 6.21
CA LEU A 43 -0.52 -0.40 4.95
C LEU A 43 -0.42 1.12 5.14
N SER A 44 -1.46 1.71 5.73
CA SER A 44 -1.54 3.16 6.00
C SER A 44 -0.32 3.63 6.80
N LYS A 45 0.02 2.94 7.90
CA LYS A 45 1.16 3.27 8.74
C LYS A 45 2.52 3.12 8.05
N ARG A 46 2.69 2.12 7.18
CA ARG A 46 3.94 1.96 6.41
C ARG A 46 4.11 3.07 5.37
N ILE A 47 3.04 3.46 4.69
CA ILE A 47 3.05 4.61 3.78
C ILE A 47 3.38 5.89 4.55
N GLU A 48 2.79 6.11 5.73
CA GLU A 48 3.08 7.25 6.59
C GLU A 48 4.58 7.35 6.94
N ILE A 49 5.19 6.24 7.38
CA ILE A 49 6.62 6.19 7.72
C ILE A 49 7.49 6.55 6.53
N PHE A 50 7.17 6.02 5.34
CA PHE A 50 7.89 6.31 4.12
C PHE A 50 7.77 7.79 3.73
N LEU A 51 6.56 8.35 3.71
CA LEU A 51 6.33 9.76 3.37
C LEU A 51 6.99 10.70 4.38
N HIS A 52 6.93 10.36 5.67
CA HIS A 52 7.61 11.13 6.71
C HIS A 52 9.13 11.09 6.54
N ALA A 53 9.72 9.93 6.24
CA ALA A 53 11.15 9.82 5.96
C ALA A 53 11.55 10.61 4.70
N PHE A 54 10.70 10.60 3.67
CA PHE A 54 10.92 11.33 2.42
C PHE A 54 10.89 12.86 2.62
N HIS A 55 9.91 13.38 3.34
CA HIS A 55 9.78 14.83 3.60
C HIS A 55 10.74 15.35 4.67
N TYR A 56 11.05 14.53 5.69
CA TYR A 56 11.93 14.88 6.79
C TYR A 56 13.10 13.87 6.87
N PRO A 57 14.06 13.95 5.94
CA PRO A 57 15.22 13.07 5.93
C PRO A 57 16.12 13.37 7.13
N SER A 58 15.80 12.75 8.26
CA SER A 58 16.55 12.85 9.52
C SER A 58 17.77 11.94 9.55
N LYS A 59 17.79 10.89 8.73
CA LYS A 59 18.92 9.95 8.58
C LYS A 59 19.13 9.61 7.10
N GLN A 60 20.38 9.59 6.66
CA GLN A 60 20.78 9.36 5.25
C GLN A 60 20.16 8.12 4.60
N HIS A 61 19.84 7.07 5.38
CA HIS A 61 19.32 5.80 4.86
C HIS A 61 17.84 5.54 5.19
N ALA A 62 17.16 6.44 5.90
CA ALA A 62 15.78 6.19 6.34
C ALA A 62 14.78 6.11 5.19
N VAL A 63 14.96 6.91 4.14
CA VAL A 63 14.09 6.90 2.95
C VAL A 63 14.20 5.55 2.22
N VAL A 64 15.42 5.08 1.98
CA VAL A 64 15.66 3.82 1.26
C VAL A 64 15.15 2.62 2.06
N SER A 65 15.45 2.58 3.36
CA SER A 65 14.97 1.48 4.24
C SER A 65 13.45 1.43 4.31
N SER A 66 12.79 2.58 4.51
CA SER A 66 11.32 2.63 4.57
C SER A 66 10.66 2.32 3.22
N HIS A 67 11.31 2.69 2.11
CA HIS A 67 10.86 2.34 0.75
C HIS A 67 10.93 0.82 0.51
N GLU A 68 12.06 0.18 0.86
CA GLU A 68 12.22 -1.27 0.75
C GLU A 68 11.22 -2.02 1.64
N GLU A 69 11.04 -1.57 2.88
CA GLU A 69 10.06 -2.15 3.81
C GLU A 69 8.60 -2.01 3.34
N LEU A 70 8.27 -0.91 2.64
CA LEU A 70 6.95 -0.72 2.04
C LEU A 70 6.73 -1.68 0.88
N ILE A 71 7.69 -1.81 -0.04
CA ILE A 71 7.61 -2.72 -1.19
C ILE A 71 7.52 -4.18 -0.71
N GLN A 72 8.37 -4.60 0.24
CA GLN A 72 8.34 -5.96 0.77
C GLN A 72 6.99 -6.30 1.43
N TYR A 73 6.38 -5.34 2.12
CA TYR A 73 5.07 -5.54 2.71
C TYR A 73 3.97 -5.71 1.66
N ILE A 74 3.98 -4.85 0.63
CA ILE A 74 3.02 -4.93 -0.47
C ILE A 74 3.17 -6.26 -1.22
N ASP A 75 4.41 -6.67 -1.53
CA ASP A 75 4.70 -7.94 -2.19
C ASP A 75 4.22 -9.14 -1.37
N HIS A 76 4.51 -9.15 -0.05
CA HIS A 76 4.03 -10.18 0.86
C HIS A 76 2.48 -10.23 0.93
N ALA A 77 1.82 -9.07 0.98
CA ALA A 77 0.37 -8.99 1.01
C ALA A 77 -0.29 -9.47 -0.30
N LEU A 78 0.32 -9.16 -1.44
CA LEU A 78 -0.10 -9.65 -2.76
C LEU A 78 0.14 -11.17 -2.91
N GLY A 79 1.31 -11.67 -2.48
CA GLY A 79 1.67 -13.08 -2.51
C GLY A 79 0.77 -13.95 -1.63
N HIS A 80 0.43 -13.48 -0.42
CA HIS A 80 -0.56 -14.14 0.44
C HIS A 80 -1.95 -14.17 -0.21
N THR A 81 -2.31 -13.15 -0.97
CA THR A 81 -3.63 -13.11 -1.63
C THR A 81 -3.71 -14.06 -2.83
N SER A 82 -2.62 -14.23 -3.60
CA SER A 82 -2.56 -15.19 -4.71
C SER A 82 -2.84 -16.64 -4.24
N LEU A 83 -2.41 -17.00 -3.03
CA LEU A 83 -2.66 -18.32 -2.44
C LEU A 83 -4.13 -18.57 -2.10
N TYR A 84 -4.90 -17.54 -1.71
CA TYR A 84 -6.34 -17.68 -1.47
C TYR A 84 -7.19 -17.63 -2.76
N ALA A 85 -6.62 -17.13 -3.87
CA ALA A 85 -7.32 -17.01 -5.14
C ALA A 85 -7.34 -18.32 -5.96
N LEU A 86 -6.50 -19.31 -5.60
CA LEU A 86 -6.40 -20.61 -6.29
C LEU A 86 -7.18 -21.74 -5.58
N ASP A 87 -7.78 -21.47 -4.42
CA ASP A 87 -8.64 -22.43 -3.68
C ASP A 87 -10.14 -22.24 -4.01
N VAL A 88 -10.51 -22.24 -5.31
CA VAL A 88 -11.92 -22.31 -5.79
C VAL A 88 -12.07 -23.38 -6.85
#